data_AF-A0A2T3B1A7-F1
#
_entry.id   AF-A0A2T3B1A7-F1
#
_cell.length_a   1.000
_cell.length_b   1.000
_cell.length_c   1.000
_cell.angle_alpha   90.00
_cell.angle_beta   90.00
_cell.angle_gamma   90.00
#
_symmetry.space_group_name_H-M   'P 1'
#
loop_
_entity.id
_entity.type
_entity.pdbx_description
1 polymer ?
#
loop_
_entity_poly.entity_id
_entity_poly.type
_entity_poly.pdbx_seq_one_letter_code
_entity_poly.pdbx_strand_id
1 'polypeptide(L)'
;MLPPWSLLCPIFLATYMWLVRVLRYQREHHLKTQYAYSGRDSLSQMTVHDAWAIQLNLITLEFPWAFMSALKMAVYAVSEDMRSIKATSRMNCIHQLYQRSGQISNDDMLYTLSLLASFPIEWVTKHEWRRLNDLEQCAMGTFWKSIGEDMGIDYSPLPSATAGWKDGLHWLEEVSAWGRGYRLRHMRADPNNKIVASSAMEVVLGTTPPPLRSLARWGLLAALDIPLRRALMLPSPPSLICLASSLFVEFRRWSLRYFFLPRPYCLRLKPLSAAPDYNGRYHIDISGAMPYYVKPTILNRWGPSAWARRTLGLPIPGDQGDAFYPSGYCIEELGPRLPLKAGMKAMEHSVLTRRRGRCPFG
;
A
#
# COMPACT_ATOMS: atom_id res chain seq x y z
N MET A 1 -6.39 -56.26 -0.29
CA MET A 1 -6.86 -55.31 -1.31
C MET A 1 -6.80 -53.91 -0.71
N LEU A 2 -6.09 -52.97 -1.33
CA LEU A 2 -6.12 -51.58 -0.87
C LEU A 2 -7.52 -51.01 -1.13
N PRO A 3 -8.08 -50.21 -0.22
CA PRO A 3 -9.42 -49.66 -0.39
C PRO A 3 -9.45 -48.67 -1.56
N PRO A 4 -10.58 -48.54 -2.28
CA PRO A 4 -10.66 -47.73 -3.51
C PRO A 4 -10.32 -46.24 -3.30
N TRP A 5 -10.47 -45.71 -2.08
CA TRP A 5 -10.08 -44.34 -1.74
C TRP A 5 -8.55 -44.10 -1.77
N SER A 6 -7.73 -45.15 -1.67
CA SER A 6 -6.26 -45.05 -1.65
C SER A 6 -5.69 -44.48 -2.95
N LEU A 7 -6.38 -44.65 -4.08
CA LEU A 7 -6.01 -44.08 -5.38
C LEU A 7 -6.79 -42.79 -5.72
N LEU A 8 -8.02 -42.64 -5.22
CA LEU A 8 -8.86 -41.47 -5.49
C LEU A 8 -8.36 -40.20 -4.78
N CYS A 9 -7.90 -40.32 -3.53
CA CYS A 9 -7.37 -39.19 -2.76
C CYS A 9 -6.15 -38.50 -3.41
N PRO A 10 -5.08 -39.22 -3.84
CA PRO A 10 -3.94 -38.57 -4.48
C PRO A 10 -4.29 -37.96 -5.84
N ILE A 11 -5.20 -38.59 -6.62
CA ILE A 11 -5.67 -38.02 -7.89
C ILE A 11 -6.42 -36.71 -7.63
N PHE A 12 -7.35 -36.69 -6.67
CA PHE A 12 -8.09 -35.48 -6.31
C PHE A 12 -7.16 -34.37 -5.81
N LEU A 13 -6.18 -34.70 -4.97
CA LEU A 13 -5.21 -33.71 -4.50
C LEU A 13 -4.35 -33.16 -5.65
N ALA A 14 -3.87 -34.03 -6.55
CA ALA A 14 -3.07 -33.62 -7.70
C ALA A 14 -3.88 -32.74 -8.67
N THR A 15 -5.13 -33.09 -8.96
CA THR A 15 -6.01 -32.28 -9.83
C THR A 15 -6.34 -30.93 -9.18
N TYR A 16 -6.60 -30.90 -7.87
CA TYR A 16 -6.81 -29.66 -7.14
C TYR A 16 -5.57 -28.76 -7.15
N MET A 17 -4.38 -29.30 -6.87
CA MET A 17 -3.12 -28.54 -6.91
C MET A 17 -2.80 -28.02 -8.31
N TRP A 18 -3.08 -28.81 -9.35
CA TRP A 18 -2.98 -28.36 -10.74
C TRP A 18 -3.95 -27.20 -11.02
N LEU A 19 -5.21 -27.31 -10.62
CA LEU A 19 -6.21 -26.25 -10.77
C LEU A 19 -5.79 -24.96 -10.05
N VAL A 20 -5.32 -25.06 -8.80
CA VAL A 20 -4.79 -23.92 -8.04
C VAL A 20 -3.66 -23.25 -8.80
N ARG A 21 -2.71 -24.04 -9.32
CA ARG A 21 -1.59 -23.52 -10.11
C ARG A 21 -2.08 -22.79 -11.36
N VAL A 22 -2.96 -23.39 -12.17
CA VAL A 22 -3.46 -22.77 -13.40
C VAL A 22 -4.18 -21.45 -13.09
N LEU A 23 -5.14 -21.47 -12.16
CA LEU A 23 -5.94 -20.28 -11.85
C LEU A 23 -5.10 -19.15 -11.23
N ARG A 24 -4.10 -19.46 -10.42
CA ARG A 24 -3.22 -18.43 -9.82
C ARG A 24 -2.38 -17.69 -10.86
N TYR A 25 -1.86 -18.40 -11.86
CA TYR A 25 -1.06 -17.77 -12.92
C TYR A 25 -1.94 -17.20 -14.05
N GLN A 26 -3.21 -17.61 -14.15
CA GLN A 26 -4.15 -17.11 -15.16
C GLN A 26 -4.27 -15.57 -15.13
N ARG A 27 -4.32 -14.95 -13.93
CA ARG A 27 -4.42 -13.49 -13.83
C ARG A 27 -3.16 -12.79 -14.32
N GLU A 28 -1.99 -13.32 -13.97
CA GLU A 28 -0.71 -12.79 -14.44
C GLU A 28 -0.64 -12.84 -15.97
N HIS A 29 -1.02 -13.97 -16.57
CA HIS A 29 -1.08 -14.11 -18.02
C HIS A 29 -2.10 -13.16 -18.65
N HIS A 30 -3.29 -13.03 -18.04
CA HIS A 30 -4.33 -12.12 -18.53
C HIS A 30 -3.86 -10.66 -18.57
N LEU A 31 -3.18 -10.19 -17.53
CA LEU A 31 -2.62 -8.82 -17.50
C LEU A 31 -1.60 -8.61 -18.63
N LYS A 32 -0.72 -9.58 -18.89
CA LYS A 32 0.25 -9.51 -20.00
C LYS A 32 -0.45 -9.45 -21.37
N THR A 33 -1.54 -10.20 -21.55
CA THR A 33 -2.30 -10.20 -22.80
C THR A 33 -3.17 -8.95 -22.98
N GLN A 34 -3.73 -8.41 -21.89
CA GLN A 34 -4.67 -7.29 -21.94
C GLN A 34 -4.01 -5.98 -22.35
N TYR A 35 -2.82 -5.69 -21.82
CA TYR A 35 -2.13 -4.41 -22.03
C TYR A 35 -1.10 -4.43 -23.17
N ALA A 36 -0.96 -5.56 -23.88
CA ALA A 36 -0.10 -5.74 -25.06
C ALA A 36 1.39 -5.31 -24.91
N TYR A 37 1.90 -5.13 -23.69
CA TYR A 37 3.32 -4.87 -23.43
C TYR A 37 4.12 -6.19 -23.50
N SER A 38 4.37 -6.67 -24.71
CA SER A 38 5.00 -7.97 -24.98
C SER A 38 6.54 -7.98 -24.85
N GLY A 39 7.19 -6.83 -24.65
CA GLY A 39 8.65 -6.72 -24.51
C GLY A 39 9.11 -5.44 -23.81
N ARG A 40 10.40 -5.36 -23.47
CA ARG A 40 10.95 -4.23 -22.71
C ARG A 40 10.81 -2.89 -23.43
N ASP A 41 10.87 -2.89 -24.76
CA ASP A 41 10.76 -1.66 -25.54
C ASP A 41 9.34 -1.07 -25.50
N SER A 42 8.29 -1.90 -25.41
CA SER A 42 6.92 -1.41 -25.31
C SER A 42 6.56 -0.86 -23.93
N LEU A 43 7.33 -1.21 -22.89
CA LEU A 43 7.16 -0.65 -21.54
C LEU A 43 7.43 0.86 -21.48
N SER A 44 8.26 1.39 -22.41
CA SER A 44 8.51 2.82 -22.54
C SER A 44 7.26 3.63 -22.90
N GLN A 45 6.20 2.97 -23.40
CA GLN A 45 4.93 3.59 -23.80
C GLN A 45 3.84 3.44 -22.75
N MET A 46 4.17 2.91 -21.56
CA MET A 46 3.17 2.66 -20.53
C MET A 46 2.55 3.97 -20.03
N THR A 47 1.22 4.07 -20.15
CA THR A 47 0.48 5.22 -19.65
C THR A 47 0.33 5.14 -18.12
N VAL A 48 0.13 6.29 -17.47
CA VAL A 48 -0.14 6.29 -16.02
C VAL A 48 -1.49 5.64 -15.72
N HIS A 49 -2.44 5.70 -16.66
CA HIS A 49 -3.74 5.01 -16.56
C HIS A 49 -3.56 3.49 -16.50
N ASP A 50 -2.79 2.91 -17.44
CA ASP A 50 -2.51 1.48 -17.47
C ASP A 50 -1.70 1.05 -16.24
N ALA A 51 -0.69 1.84 -15.88
CA ALA A 51 0.12 1.62 -14.68
C ALA A 51 -0.72 1.57 -13.40
N TRP A 52 -1.70 2.47 -13.26
CA TRP A 52 -2.64 2.47 -12.13
C TRP A 52 -3.57 1.26 -12.18
N ALA A 53 -4.11 0.90 -13.34
CA ALA A 53 -5.02 -0.23 -13.46
C ALA A 53 -4.34 -1.58 -13.15
N ILE A 54 -3.08 -1.75 -13.56
CA ILE A 54 -2.24 -2.91 -13.20
C ILE A 54 -2.03 -2.95 -11.68
N GLN A 55 -1.65 -1.83 -11.07
CA GLN A 55 -1.49 -1.76 -9.61
C GLN A 55 -2.78 -2.01 -8.86
N LEU A 56 -3.92 -1.50 -9.33
CA LEU A 56 -5.21 -1.72 -8.70
C LEU A 56 -5.58 -3.22 -8.68
N ASN A 57 -5.21 -3.98 -9.71
CA ASN A 57 -5.34 -5.43 -9.69
C ASN A 57 -4.47 -6.05 -8.58
N LEU A 58 -3.22 -5.61 -8.43
CA LEU A 58 -2.34 -6.09 -7.36
C LEU A 58 -2.88 -5.77 -5.97
N ILE A 59 -3.38 -4.54 -5.76
CA ILE A 59 -3.93 -4.05 -4.49
C ILE A 59 -5.21 -4.79 -4.12
N THR A 60 -6.13 -5.00 -5.07
CA THR A 60 -7.48 -5.46 -4.74
C THR A 60 -7.61 -6.98 -4.76
N LEU A 61 -6.76 -7.67 -5.54
CA LEU A 61 -6.89 -9.09 -5.83
C LEU A 61 -5.69 -9.95 -5.43
N GLU A 62 -4.46 -9.56 -5.79
CA GLU A 62 -3.27 -10.43 -5.65
C GLU A 62 -2.56 -10.28 -4.30
N PHE A 63 -2.07 -9.08 -3.98
CA PHE A 63 -1.25 -8.81 -2.81
C PHE A 63 -1.79 -7.66 -1.94
N PRO A 64 -3.06 -7.70 -1.50
CA PRO A 64 -3.64 -6.55 -0.82
C PRO A 64 -2.91 -6.13 0.44
N TRP A 65 -2.37 -7.07 1.21
CA TRP A 65 -1.69 -6.74 2.45
C TRP A 65 -0.38 -5.96 2.19
N ALA A 66 0.39 -6.41 1.19
CA ALA A 66 1.67 -5.78 0.82
C ALA A 66 1.46 -4.35 0.34
N PHE A 67 0.40 -4.12 -0.44
CA PHE A 67 0.11 -2.81 -0.97
C PHE A 67 -0.65 -1.93 0.03
N MET A 68 -1.69 -2.41 0.73
CA MET A 68 -2.47 -1.56 1.64
C MET A 68 -1.67 -1.01 2.83
N SER A 69 -0.59 -1.68 3.25
CA SER A 69 0.24 -1.22 4.37
C SER A 69 1.07 0.03 4.01
N ALA A 70 1.58 0.11 2.77
CA ALA A 70 2.28 1.30 2.27
C ALA A 70 1.32 2.34 1.65
N LEU A 71 0.18 1.88 1.12
CA LEU A 71 -0.63 2.66 0.19
C LEU A 71 -1.88 3.29 0.81
N LYS A 72 -2.23 3.05 2.08
CA LYS A 72 -3.40 3.73 2.71
C LYS A 72 -3.33 5.26 2.60
N MET A 73 -2.15 5.83 2.44
CA MET A 73 -1.96 7.27 2.16
C MET A 73 -1.94 7.63 0.66
N ALA A 74 -1.67 6.68 -0.23
CA ALA A 74 -1.58 6.90 -1.68
C ALA A 74 -2.78 6.37 -2.50
N VAL A 75 -3.73 5.64 -1.88
CA VAL A 75 -4.99 5.19 -2.53
C VAL A 75 -5.84 6.37 -3.03
N TYR A 76 -5.53 7.60 -2.62
CA TYR A 76 -6.20 8.80 -3.11
C TYR A 76 -5.77 9.22 -4.53
N ALA A 77 -4.66 8.72 -5.06
CA ALA A 77 -4.11 9.15 -6.34
C ALA A 77 -4.56 8.26 -7.51
N VAL A 78 -5.82 8.38 -7.93
CA VAL A 78 -6.32 7.79 -9.19
C VAL A 78 -6.06 8.75 -10.34
N SER A 79 -5.15 8.41 -11.23
CA SER A 79 -4.38 9.27 -12.15
C SER A 79 -5.07 10.36 -12.98
N GLU A 80 -6.40 10.48 -13.01
CA GLU A 80 -7.10 11.53 -13.79
C GLU A 80 -8.40 12.06 -13.16
N ASP A 81 -8.90 11.45 -12.08
CA ASP A 81 -10.14 11.89 -11.42
C ASP A 81 -9.89 13.16 -10.60
N MET A 82 -10.89 14.05 -10.55
CA MET A 82 -10.95 15.19 -9.64
C MET A 82 -10.59 14.82 -8.20
N ARG A 83 -10.97 13.61 -7.76
CA ARG A 83 -10.57 13.06 -6.47
C ARG A 83 -9.04 13.08 -6.27
N SER A 84 -8.31 12.60 -7.26
CA SER A 84 -6.84 12.51 -7.22
C SER A 84 -6.19 13.86 -7.31
N ILE A 85 -6.72 14.75 -8.16
CA ILE A 85 -6.22 16.12 -8.26
C ILE A 85 -6.34 16.79 -6.89
N LYS A 86 -7.51 16.72 -6.25
CA LYS A 86 -7.73 17.26 -4.91
C LYS A 86 -6.77 16.67 -3.87
N ALA A 87 -6.54 15.36 -3.94
CA ALA A 87 -5.67 14.68 -2.99
C ALA A 87 -4.20 15.08 -3.14
N THR A 88 -3.68 15.06 -4.36
CA THR A 88 -2.30 15.50 -4.65
C THR A 88 -2.11 16.97 -4.29
N SER A 89 -3.08 17.82 -4.63
CA SER A 89 -3.04 19.25 -4.29
C SER A 89 -3.00 19.48 -2.78
N ARG A 90 -3.82 18.73 -2.03
CA ARG A 90 -3.83 18.79 -0.57
C ARG A 90 -2.51 18.32 0.02
N MET A 91 -1.97 17.22 -0.49
CA MET A 91 -0.68 16.68 -0.10
C MET A 91 0.45 17.69 -0.36
N ASN A 92 0.47 18.32 -1.54
CA ASN A 92 1.44 19.35 -1.91
C ASN A 92 1.33 20.56 -0.97
N CYS A 93 0.11 21.02 -0.67
CA CYS A 93 -0.10 22.13 0.27
C CYS A 93 0.52 21.82 1.65
N ILE A 94 0.36 20.59 2.16
CA ILE A 94 0.92 20.20 3.46
C ILE A 94 2.45 20.15 3.38
N HIS A 95 3.02 19.46 2.39
CA HIS A 95 4.48 19.31 2.28
C HIS A 95 5.19 20.66 2.02
N GLN A 96 4.61 21.53 1.19
CA GLN A 96 5.19 22.85 0.90
C GLN A 96 5.29 23.73 2.15
N LEU A 97 4.38 23.62 3.11
CA LEU A 97 4.49 24.37 4.37
C LEU A 97 5.75 23.97 5.13
N TYR A 98 5.99 22.66 5.24
CA TYR A 98 7.16 22.13 5.94
C TYR A 98 8.46 22.37 5.16
N GLN A 99 8.45 22.27 3.83
CA GLN A 99 9.59 22.62 2.99
C GLN A 99 9.96 24.10 3.12
N ARG A 100 8.98 25.02 3.10
CA ARG A 100 9.21 26.46 3.29
C ARG A 100 9.78 26.80 4.67
N SER A 101 9.43 26.00 5.68
CA SER A 101 10.01 26.12 7.03
C SER A 101 11.37 25.43 7.19
N GLY A 102 11.91 24.81 6.13
CA GLY A 102 13.18 24.09 6.16
C GLY A 102 13.16 22.75 6.93
N GLN A 103 11.98 22.24 7.28
CA GLN A 103 11.83 21.00 8.06
C GLN A 103 11.86 19.73 7.20
N ILE A 104 11.56 19.86 5.90
CA ILE A 104 11.60 18.76 4.93
C ILE A 104 12.42 19.21 3.74
N SER A 105 13.49 18.48 3.42
CA SER A 105 14.30 18.72 2.23
C SER A 105 13.72 18.04 0.98
N ASN A 106 14.24 18.36 -0.20
CA ASN A 106 13.91 17.59 -1.42
C ASN A 106 14.35 16.12 -1.29
N ASP A 107 15.52 15.87 -0.71
CA ASP A 107 16.03 14.52 -0.54
C ASP A 107 15.13 13.68 0.40
N ASP A 108 14.55 14.29 1.44
CA ASP A 108 13.57 13.61 2.29
C ASP A 108 12.31 13.19 1.52
N MET A 109 11.85 14.05 0.61
CA MET A 109 10.73 13.75 -0.29
C MET A 109 11.07 12.63 -1.26
N LEU A 110 12.24 12.71 -1.92
CA LEU A 110 12.72 11.68 -2.85
C LEU A 110 12.93 10.34 -2.15
N TYR A 111 13.43 10.35 -0.91
CA TYR A 111 13.59 9.14 -0.10
C TYR A 111 12.24 8.51 0.24
N THR A 112 11.28 9.32 0.66
CA THR A 112 9.92 8.83 0.95
C THR A 112 9.27 8.25 -0.30
N LEU A 113 9.42 8.91 -1.46
CA LEU A 113 8.94 8.41 -2.74
C LEU A 113 9.60 7.07 -3.11
N SER A 114 10.92 6.97 -2.96
CA SER A 114 11.68 5.74 -3.23
C SER A 114 11.18 4.57 -2.38
N LEU A 115 10.88 4.82 -1.10
CA LEU A 115 10.37 3.84 -0.17
C LEU A 115 8.97 3.36 -0.59
N LEU A 116 8.09 4.29 -0.96
CA LEU A 116 6.73 3.96 -1.38
C LEU A 116 6.69 3.16 -2.69
N ALA A 117 7.60 3.44 -3.63
CA ALA A 117 7.72 2.72 -4.89
C ALA A 117 8.35 1.33 -4.73
N SER A 118 9.39 1.19 -3.89
CA SER A 118 10.15 -0.06 -3.76
C SER A 118 9.60 -1.03 -2.72
N PHE A 119 9.06 -0.53 -1.60
CA PHE A 119 8.66 -1.36 -0.47
C PHE A 119 7.64 -2.45 -0.82
N PRO A 120 6.55 -2.19 -1.60
CA PRO A 120 5.62 -3.24 -1.99
C PRO A 120 6.29 -4.36 -2.79
N ILE A 121 7.25 -4.00 -3.65
CA ILE A 121 7.99 -4.96 -4.49
C ILE A 121 8.90 -5.84 -3.62
N GLU A 122 9.66 -5.22 -2.71
CA GLU A 122 10.52 -5.92 -1.76
C GLU A 122 9.70 -6.86 -0.86
N TRP A 123 8.56 -6.37 -0.37
CA TRP A 123 7.67 -7.15 0.48
C TRP A 123 7.13 -8.38 -0.24
N VAL A 124 6.56 -8.19 -1.44
CA VAL A 124 6.02 -9.28 -2.27
C VAL A 124 7.12 -10.30 -2.57
N THR A 125 8.30 -9.83 -2.97
CA THR A 125 9.43 -10.70 -3.31
C THR A 125 9.84 -11.60 -2.15
N LYS A 126 9.80 -11.09 -0.91
CA LYS A 126 10.23 -11.82 0.27
C LYS A 126 9.13 -12.66 0.93
N HIS A 127 7.88 -12.18 0.95
CA HIS A 127 6.83 -12.76 1.81
C HIS A 127 5.63 -13.32 1.05
N GLU A 128 5.48 -13.06 -0.25
CA GLU A 128 4.34 -13.52 -1.05
C GLU A 128 4.65 -14.72 -1.94
N TRP A 129 3.59 -15.37 -2.41
CA TRP A 129 3.65 -16.66 -3.10
C TRP A 129 4.37 -16.62 -4.46
N ARG A 130 4.51 -15.43 -5.06
CA ARG A 130 5.31 -15.15 -6.27
C ARG A 130 5.94 -13.76 -6.21
N ARG A 131 6.90 -13.51 -7.10
CA ARG A 131 7.48 -12.18 -7.34
C ARG A 131 6.61 -11.39 -8.33
N LEU A 132 6.78 -10.06 -8.32
CA LEU A 132 6.24 -9.20 -9.37
C LEU A 132 7.05 -9.37 -10.65
N ASN A 133 6.39 -9.42 -11.80
CA ASN A 133 7.06 -9.46 -13.11
C ASN A 133 7.43 -8.05 -13.59
N ASP A 134 8.20 -7.97 -14.68
CA ASP A 134 8.71 -6.71 -15.24
C ASP A 134 7.58 -5.73 -15.62
N LEU A 135 6.44 -6.24 -16.11
CA LEU A 135 5.27 -5.42 -16.41
C LEU A 135 4.71 -4.75 -15.14
N GLU A 136 4.54 -5.54 -14.07
CA GLU A 136 4.02 -5.07 -12.78
C GLU A 136 5.00 -4.10 -12.09
N GLN A 137 6.31 -4.35 -12.18
CA GLN A 137 7.34 -3.46 -11.65
C GLN A 137 7.46 -2.17 -12.48
N CYS A 138 7.33 -2.24 -13.80
CA CYS A 138 7.29 -1.06 -14.65
C CYS A 138 6.06 -0.19 -14.30
N ALA A 139 4.90 -0.80 -14.09
CA ALA A 139 3.70 -0.08 -13.65
C ALA A 139 3.90 0.65 -12.32
N MET A 140 4.61 0.03 -11.38
CA MET A 140 5.00 0.69 -10.13
C MET A 140 5.88 1.92 -10.40
N GLY A 141 6.93 1.77 -11.20
CA GLY A 141 7.84 2.87 -11.55
C GLY A 141 7.17 4.01 -12.31
N THR A 142 6.39 3.69 -13.35
CA THR A 142 5.63 4.67 -14.16
C THR A 142 4.70 5.52 -13.31
N PHE A 143 3.93 4.88 -12.42
CA PHE A 143 2.99 5.58 -11.56
C PHE A 143 3.70 6.45 -10.51
N TRP A 144 4.67 5.90 -9.77
CA TRP A 144 5.32 6.68 -8.71
C TRP A 144 6.21 7.79 -9.24
N LYS A 145 6.83 7.61 -10.41
CA LYS A 145 7.52 8.72 -11.08
C LYS A 145 6.54 9.87 -11.35
N SER A 146 5.37 9.56 -11.93
CA SER A 146 4.33 10.57 -12.20
C SER A 146 3.84 11.23 -10.93
N ILE A 147 3.68 10.50 -9.82
CA ILE A 147 3.33 11.11 -8.53
C ILE A 147 4.41 12.06 -8.05
N GLY A 148 5.69 11.69 -8.12
CA GLY A 148 6.76 12.59 -7.71
C GLY A 148 6.87 13.85 -8.58
N GLU A 149 6.60 13.74 -9.89
CA GLU A 149 6.47 14.91 -10.78
C GLU A 149 5.30 15.81 -10.38
N ASP A 150 4.13 15.22 -10.11
CA ASP A 150 2.96 15.97 -9.64
C ASP A 150 3.20 16.63 -8.26
N MET A 151 4.10 16.07 -7.46
CA MET A 151 4.53 16.62 -6.16
C MET A 151 5.66 17.65 -6.28
N GLY A 152 6.23 17.85 -7.47
CA GLY A 152 7.35 18.76 -7.69
C GLY A 152 8.66 18.30 -7.04
N ILE A 153 8.85 16.98 -6.90
CA ILE A 153 10.10 16.41 -6.40
C ILE A 153 11.17 16.54 -7.47
N ASP A 154 12.31 17.13 -7.11
CA ASP A 154 13.47 17.21 -7.99
C ASP A 154 14.21 15.87 -8.04
N TYR A 155 14.37 15.35 -9.26
CA TYR A 155 15.08 14.11 -9.52
C TYR A 155 16.55 14.31 -9.89
N SER A 156 17.09 15.53 -9.88
CA SER A 156 18.51 15.81 -10.18
C SER A 156 19.54 14.91 -9.47
N PRO A 157 19.29 14.35 -8.26
CA PRO A 157 20.21 13.40 -7.64
C PRO A 157 20.30 12.03 -8.33
N LEU A 158 19.42 11.72 -9.28
CA LEU A 158 19.38 10.46 -10.01
C LEU A 158 20.21 10.54 -11.29
N PRO A 159 20.97 9.47 -11.65
CA PRO A 159 21.89 9.50 -12.80
C PRO A 159 21.26 9.90 -14.13
N SER A 160 20.05 9.41 -14.41
CA SER A 160 19.38 9.66 -15.70
C SER A 160 18.44 10.87 -15.67
N ALA A 161 18.53 11.74 -14.66
CA ALA A 161 17.67 12.92 -14.56
C ALA A 161 17.81 13.88 -15.74
N THR A 162 19.02 14.01 -16.31
CA THR A 162 19.30 14.88 -17.46
C THR A 162 19.08 14.17 -18.80
N ALA A 163 19.49 12.91 -18.93
CA ALA A 163 19.37 12.11 -20.15
C ALA A 163 17.93 11.57 -20.37
N GLY A 164 17.14 11.48 -19.31
CA GLY A 164 15.85 10.82 -19.30
C GLY A 164 15.94 9.32 -19.04
N TRP A 165 14.86 8.76 -18.51
CA TRP A 165 14.73 7.31 -18.31
C TRP A 165 14.02 6.66 -19.50
N LYS A 166 14.38 5.41 -19.80
CA LYS A 166 13.77 4.63 -20.88
C LYS A 166 12.33 4.22 -20.56
N ASP A 167 12.08 3.79 -19.33
CA ASP A 167 10.83 3.20 -18.88
C ASP A 167 10.71 3.27 -17.35
N GLY A 168 9.57 2.80 -16.82
CA GLY A 168 9.32 2.75 -15.38
C GLY A 168 10.29 1.88 -14.60
N LEU A 169 10.84 0.82 -15.21
CA LEU A 169 11.82 -0.04 -14.57
C LEU A 169 13.14 0.69 -14.35
N HIS A 170 13.63 1.40 -15.37
CA HIS A 170 14.87 2.14 -15.28
C HIS A 170 14.82 3.20 -14.16
N TRP A 171 13.73 3.98 -14.09
CA TRP A 171 13.52 4.94 -13.00
C TRP A 171 13.44 4.25 -11.64
N LEU A 172 12.71 3.14 -11.54
CA LEU A 172 12.55 2.38 -10.30
C LEU A 172 13.88 1.83 -9.79
N GLU A 173 14.74 1.32 -10.67
CA GLU A 173 16.07 0.81 -10.33
C GLU A 173 16.95 1.93 -9.74
N GLU A 174 17.01 3.08 -10.40
CA GLU A 174 17.81 4.23 -9.95
C GLU A 174 17.30 4.80 -8.63
N VAL A 175 15.99 5.07 -8.52
CA VAL A 175 15.42 5.67 -7.31
C VAL A 175 15.54 4.72 -6.10
N SER A 176 15.41 3.41 -6.32
CA SER A 176 15.60 2.41 -5.27
C SER A 176 17.07 2.32 -4.83
N ALA A 177 18.02 2.39 -5.78
CA ALA A 177 19.44 2.41 -5.47
C ALA A 177 19.84 3.67 -4.69
N TRP A 178 19.35 4.82 -5.13
CA TRP A 178 19.54 6.10 -4.44
C TRP A 178 18.94 6.06 -3.03
N GLY A 179 17.70 5.55 -2.87
CA GLY A 179 17.01 5.43 -1.59
C GLY A 179 17.73 4.53 -0.59
N ARG A 180 18.32 3.41 -1.04
CA ARG A 180 19.20 2.57 -0.20
C ARG A 180 20.44 3.34 0.26
N GLY A 181 21.06 4.11 -0.62
CA GLY A 181 22.19 4.97 -0.28
C GLY A 181 21.83 6.05 0.74
N TYR A 182 20.69 6.74 0.55
CA TYR A 182 20.15 7.72 1.50
C TYR A 182 19.93 7.09 2.87
N ARG A 183 19.26 5.93 2.90
CA ARG A 183 18.99 5.16 4.12
C ARG A 183 20.27 4.87 4.90
N LEU A 184 21.34 4.41 4.24
CA LEU A 184 22.60 4.09 4.90
C LEU A 184 23.24 5.30 5.60
N ARG A 185 23.07 6.50 5.04
CA ARG A 185 23.62 7.74 5.61
C ARG A 185 22.75 8.29 6.75
N HIS A 186 21.43 8.28 6.57
CA HIS A 186 20.48 9.04 7.40
C HIS A 186 19.65 8.20 8.38
N MET A 187 19.56 6.86 8.23
CA MET A 187 18.80 6.03 9.17
C MET A 187 19.56 5.88 10.51
N ARG A 188 19.30 6.82 11.42
CA ARG A 188 19.94 6.91 12.74
C ARG A 188 18.90 6.77 13.86
N ALA A 189 19.39 6.42 15.04
CA ALA A 189 18.55 6.38 16.24
C ALA A 189 18.23 7.81 16.71
N ASP A 190 16.96 8.07 17.00
CA ASP A 190 16.48 9.34 17.54
C ASP A 190 15.36 9.09 18.57
N PRO A 191 15.33 9.81 19.71
CA PRO A 191 14.25 9.68 20.69
C PRO A 191 12.84 9.90 20.11
N ASN A 192 12.69 10.82 19.15
CA ASN A 192 11.41 11.09 18.50
C ASN A 192 10.95 9.88 17.66
N ASN A 193 11.88 9.15 17.03
CA ASN A 193 11.56 7.92 16.31
C ASN A 193 10.91 6.89 17.23
N LYS A 194 11.42 6.76 18.47
CA LYS A 194 10.86 5.86 19.47
C LYS A 194 9.44 6.23 19.87
N ILE A 195 9.16 7.53 20.05
CA ILE A 195 7.82 8.02 20.41
C ILE A 195 6.82 7.68 19.30
N VAL A 196 7.16 8.02 18.06
CA VAL A 196 6.30 7.76 16.90
C VAL A 196 6.08 6.26 16.71
N ALA A 197 7.14 5.45 16.76
CA ALA A 197 7.04 4.00 16.58
C ALA A 197 6.24 3.33 17.70
N SER A 198 6.46 3.69 18.96
CA SER A 198 5.72 3.13 20.09
C SER A 198 4.24 3.48 19.99
N SER A 199 3.91 4.73 19.64
CA SER A 199 2.53 5.17 19.44
C SER A 199 1.85 4.42 18.30
N ALA A 200 2.55 4.25 17.16
CA ALA A 200 2.03 3.48 16.03
C ALA A 200 1.79 2.00 16.39
N MET A 201 2.70 1.39 17.13
CA MET A 201 2.52 0.03 17.65
C MET A 201 1.29 -0.06 18.56
N GLU A 202 1.07 0.92 19.45
CA GLU A 202 -0.08 0.91 20.35
C GLU A 202 -1.42 1.08 19.61
N VAL A 203 -1.46 1.77 18.47
CA VAL A 203 -2.66 1.79 17.60
C VAL A 203 -2.99 0.40 17.07
N VAL A 204 -1.98 -0.37 16.65
CA VAL A 204 -2.17 -1.75 16.16
C VAL A 204 -2.50 -2.70 17.30
N LEU A 205 -1.82 -2.57 18.44
CA LEU A 205 -2.05 -3.41 19.60
C LEU A 205 -3.39 -3.09 20.27
N GLY A 206 -3.88 -1.85 20.18
CA GLY A 206 -5.18 -1.39 20.66
C GLY A 206 -6.34 -2.22 20.13
N THR A 207 -6.18 -2.85 18.97
CA THR A 207 -7.21 -3.71 18.35
C THR A 207 -7.05 -5.17 18.70
N THR A 208 -5.95 -5.51 19.37
CA THR A 208 -5.62 -6.89 19.72
C THR A 208 -6.22 -7.20 21.08
N PRO A 209 -6.91 -8.35 21.23
CA PRO A 209 -7.47 -8.75 22.51
C PRO A 209 -6.37 -8.81 23.60
N PRO A 210 -6.66 -8.40 24.85
CA PRO A 210 -5.67 -8.37 25.93
C PRO A 210 -4.78 -9.62 26.06
N PRO A 211 -5.29 -10.87 26.02
CA PRO A 211 -4.44 -12.06 26.18
C PRO A 211 -3.43 -12.26 25.04
N LEU A 212 -3.70 -11.73 23.85
CA LEU A 212 -2.83 -11.88 22.67
C LEU A 212 -1.86 -10.70 22.49
N ARG A 213 -2.02 -9.62 23.26
CA ARG A 213 -1.31 -8.35 23.04
C ARG A 213 0.21 -8.48 23.14
N SER A 214 0.72 -9.26 24.10
CA SER A 214 2.16 -9.49 24.27
C SER A 214 2.77 -10.26 23.10
N LEU A 215 2.08 -11.31 22.63
CA LEU A 215 2.52 -12.08 21.47
C LEU A 215 2.49 -11.21 20.20
N ALA A 216 1.42 -10.44 20.00
CA ALA A 216 1.30 -9.52 18.88
C ALA A 216 2.41 -8.45 18.89
N ARG A 217 2.78 -7.91 20.06
CA ARG A 217 3.89 -6.97 20.20
C ARG A 217 5.20 -7.58 19.72
N TRP A 218 5.51 -8.81 20.14
CA TRP A 218 6.72 -9.49 19.68
C TRP A 218 6.68 -9.83 18.19
N GLY A 219 5.51 -10.21 17.66
CA GLY A 219 5.30 -10.42 16.23
C GLY A 219 5.57 -9.15 15.40
N LEU A 220 5.08 -7.99 15.85
CA LEU A 220 5.36 -6.70 15.21
C LEU A 220 6.86 -6.38 15.22
N LEU A 221 7.53 -6.58 16.36
CA LEU A 221 8.98 -6.34 16.48
C LEU A 221 9.83 -7.31 15.64
N ALA A 222 9.33 -8.54 15.42
CA ALA A 222 9.97 -9.53 14.56
C ALA A 222 9.78 -9.23 13.07
N ALA A 223 8.69 -8.54 12.69
CA ALA A 223 8.43 -8.12 11.32
C ALA A 223 9.31 -6.93 10.88
N LEU A 224 9.77 -6.10 11.83
CA LEU A 224 10.68 -4.99 11.53
C LEU A 224 12.09 -5.49 11.26
N ASP A 225 12.72 -4.98 10.20
CA ASP A 225 14.10 -5.29 9.89
C ASP A 225 15.06 -4.66 10.91
N ILE A 226 16.21 -5.30 11.09
CA ILE A 226 17.15 -4.99 12.19
C ILE A 226 17.62 -3.52 12.15
N PRO A 227 18.03 -2.95 10.99
CA PRO A 227 18.45 -1.55 10.94
C PRO A 227 17.33 -0.58 11.34
N LEU A 228 16.11 -0.79 10.85
CA LEU A 228 14.95 0.03 11.21
C LEU A 228 14.66 -0.07 12.71
N ARG A 229 14.62 -1.29 13.27
CA ARG A 229 14.35 -1.49 14.70
C ARG A 229 15.35 -0.76 15.60
N ARG A 230 16.62 -0.74 15.20
CA ARG A 230 17.68 0.01 15.89
C ARG A 230 17.46 1.52 15.79
N ALA A 231 17.12 2.04 14.60
CA ALA A 231 16.81 3.45 14.40
C ALA A 231 15.56 3.91 15.16
N LEU A 232 14.59 3.01 15.37
CA LEU A 232 13.40 3.26 16.19
C LEU A 232 13.64 3.05 17.70
N MET A 233 14.84 2.65 18.11
CA MET A 233 15.18 2.34 19.51
C MET A 233 14.24 1.33 20.17
N LEU A 234 13.79 0.34 19.40
CA LEU A 234 12.86 -0.70 19.84
C LEU A 234 13.63 -1.95 20.30
N PRO A 235 13.09 -2.70 21.28
CA PRO A 235 13.75 -3.89 21.80
C PRO A 235 13.81 -5.00 20.75
N SER A 236 14.85 -5.83 20.81
CA SER A 236 14.94 -7.02 19.98
C SER A 236 13.99 -8.11 20.49
N PRO A 237 13.16 -8.72 19.62
CA PRO A 237 12.33 -9.85 19.99
C PRO A 237 13.20 -11.08 20.29
N PRO A 238 12.73 -12.00 21.15
CA PRO A 238 13.41 -13.27 21.40
C PRO A 238 13.65 -14.05 20.11
N SER A 239 14.80 -14.71 19.99
CA SER A 239 15.18 -15.46 18.78
C SER A 239 14.15 -16.52 18.38
N LEU A 240 13.49 -17.15 19.37
CA LEU A 240 12.42 -18.11 19.12
C LEU A 240 11.21 -17.47 18.42
N ILE A 241 10.84 -16.23 18.76
CA ILE A 241 9.75 -15.51 18.08
C ILE A 241 10.15 -15.15 16.65
N CYS A 242 11.41 -14.73 16.43
CA CYS A 242 11.91 -14.50 15.07
C CYS A 242 11.79 -15.77 14.23
N LEU A 243 12.27 -16.91 14.74
CA LEU A 243 12.22 -18.18 14.05
C LEU A 243 10.76 -18.60 13.77
N ALA A 244 9.89 -18.56 14.79
CA ALA A 244 8.49 -18.91 14.64
C ALA A 244 7.79 -18.01 13.59
N SER A 245 8.09 -16.71 13.59
CA SER A 245 7.54 -15.75 12.64
C SER A 245 8.03 -16.03 11.21
N SER A 246 9.33 -16.33 11.03
CA SER A 246 9.89 -16.71 9.72
C SER A 246 9.27 -18.01 9.19
N LEU A 247 9.15 -19.04 10.04
CA LEU A 247 8.51 -20.30 9.68
C LEU A 247 7.03 -20.11 9.34
N PHE A 248 6.31 -19.29 10.11
CA PHE A 248 4.92 -18.96 9.83
C PHE A 248 4.76 -18.29 8.46
N VAL A 249 5.61 -17.31 8.14
CA VAL A 249 5.57 -16.63 6.84
C VAL A 249 5.88 -17.59 5.69
N GLU A 250 6.92 -18.41 5.81
CA GLU A 250 7.28 -19.38 4.74
C GLU A 250 6.18 -20.44 4.57
N PHE A 251 5.62 -20.94 5.67
CA PHE A 251 4.49 -21.85 5.64
C PHE A 251 3.29 -21.19 4.95
N ARG A 252 2.92 -19.95 5.34
CA ARG A 252 1.86 -19.19 4.68
C ARG A 252 2.12 -19.03 3.19
N ARG A 253 3.35 -18.67 2.80
CA ARG A 253 3.76 -18.48 1.41
C ARG A 253 3.59 -19.77 0.60
N TRP A 254 4.08 -20.89 1.15
CA TRP A 254 3.92 -22.22 0.57
C TRP A 254 2.45 -22.63 0.48
N SER A 255 1.68 -22.48 1.55
CA SER A 255 0.26 -22.81 1.58
C SER A 255 -0.53 -22.02 0.54
N LEU A 256 -0.34 -20.70 0.50
CA LEU A 256 -0.98 -19.84 -0.48
C LEU A 256 -0.67 -20.29 -1.90
N ARG A 257 0.59 -20.63 -2.19
CA ARG A 257 1.03 -21.05 -3.53
C ARG A 257 0.35 -22.33 -4.02
N TYR A 258 0.15 -23.31 -3.14
CA TYR A 258 -0.24 -24.67 -3.56
C TYR A 258 -1.67 -25.08 -3.18
N PHE A 259 -2.28 -24.45 -2.17
CA PHE A 259 -3.55 -24.91 -1.59
C PHE A 259 -4.68 -23.88 -1.62
N PHE A 260 -4.40 -22.60 -1.87
CA PHE A 260 -5.45 -21.58 -1.91
C PHE A 260 -5.71 -21.11 -3.32
N LEU A 261 -6.96 -21.15 -3.75
CA LEU A 261 -7.40 -20.55 -5.02
C LEU A 261 -7.14 -19.03 -5.04
N PRO A 262 -6.94 -18.43 -6.23
CA PRO A 262 -6.87 -16.98 -6.34
C PRO A 262 -8.21 -16.37 -5.90
N ARG A 263 -8.14 -15.18 -5.33
CA ARG A 263 -9.34 -14.44 -4.93
C ARG A 263 -10.22 -14.16 -6.16
N PRO A 264 -11.51 -14.54 -6.16
CA PRO A 264 -12.41 -14.22 -7.27
C PRO A 264 -12.73 -12.72 -7.29
N TYR A 265 -13.10 -12.20 -8.45
CA TYR A 265 -13.33 -10.75 -8.64
C TYR A 265 -14.41 -10.18 -7.72
N CYS A 266 -15.45 -10.95 -7.41
CA CYS A 266 -16.51 -10.56 -6.49
C CYS A 266 -16.03 -10.34 -5.04
N LEU A 267 -14.90 -10.96 -4.65
CA LEU A 267 -14.31 -10.83 -3.32
C LEU A 267 -13.13 -9.82 -3.29
N ARG A 268 -12.93 -9.03 -4.35
CA ARG A 268 -11.88 -8.01 -4.39
C ARG A 268 -12.05 -7.01 -3.26
N LEU A 269 -10.93 -6.57 -2.66
CA LEU A 269 -10.99 -5.54 -1.64
C LEU A 269 -11.28 -4.19 -2.28
N LYS A 270 -12.21 -3.46 -1.68
CA LYS A 270 -12.53 -2.08 -2.03
C LYS A 270 -12.38 -1.25 -0.76
N PRO A 271 -11.20 -0.68 -0.50
CA PRO A 271 -10.95 0.01 0.76
C PRO A 271 -11.69 1.35 0.86
N LEU A 272 -11.94 2.01 -0.28
CA LEU A 272 -12.55 3.34 -0.35
C LEU A 272 -13.81 3.33 -1.21
N SER A 273 -14.75 4.20 -0.87
CA SER A 273 -15.91 4.47 -1.71
C SER A 273 -15.48 4.99 -3.08
N ALA A 274 -16.10 4.51 -4.15
CA ALA A 274 -15.75 4.92 -5.52
C ALA A 274 -16.16 6.37 -5.80
N ALA A 275 -17.33 6.76 -5.31
CA ALA A 275 -17.91 8.09 -5.46
C ALA A 275 -18.17 8.72 -4.09
N PRO A 276 -18.28 10.06 -4.01
CA PRO A 276 -18.80 10.72 -2.82
C PRO A 276 -20.29 10.41 -2.61
N ASP A 277 -20.77 10.61 -1.39
CA ASP A 277 -22.19 10.57 -1.08
C ASP A 277 -22.93 11.83 -1.55
N TYR A 278 -24.23 11.93 -1.23
CA TYR A 278 -25.07 13.07 -1.59
C TYR A 278 -24.59 14.41 -0.99
N ASN A 279 -23.79 14.37 0.07
CA ASN A 279 -23.16 15.55 0.69
C ASN A 279 -21.76 15.85 0.12
N GLY A 280 -21.32 15.12 -0.91
CA GLY A 280 -19.98 15.27 -1.46
C GLY A 280 -18.87 14.59 -0.63
N ARG A 281 -19.20 13.76 0.37
CA ARG A 281 -18.24 13.15 1.29
C ARG A 281 -17.88 11.71 0.90
N TYR A 282 -16.59 11.38 1.03
CA TYR A 282 -16.08 10.03 0.83
C TYR A 282 -16.10 9.24 2.14
N HIS A 283 -16.22 7.92 2.02
CA HIS A 283 -16.24 7.00 3.15
C HIS A 283 -15.21 5.88 2.97
N ILE A 284 -14.80 5.28 4.09
CA ILE A 284 -13.98 4.08 4.11
C ILE A 284 -14.91 2.86 4.24
N ASP A 285 -14.80 1.92 3.31
CA ASP A 285 -15.66 0.73 3.27
C ASP A 285 -15.10 -0.42 4.12
N ILE A 286 -13.78 -0.42 4.37
CA ILE A 286 -13.11 -1.43 5.18
C ILE A 286 -12.57 -0.79 6.45
N SER A 287 -13.27 -1.02 7.56
CA SER A 287 -12.83 -0.56 8.87
C SER A 287 -11.46 -1.13 9.23
N GLY A 288 -10.53 -0.25 9.56
CA GLY A 288 -9.22 -0.62 10.08
C GLY A 288 -9.27 -0.94 11.57
N ALA A 289 -8.20 -0.53 12.25
CA ALA A 289 -8.13 -0.60 13.70
C ALA A 289 -9.33 0.08 14.37
N MET A 290 -9.54 1.34 13.99
CA MET A 290 -10.62 2.19 14.47
C MET A 290 -11.55 2.54 13.30
N PRO A 291 -12.85 2.79 13.55
CA PRO A 291 -13.86 2.98 12.50
C PRO A 291 -13.87 4.41 11.92
N TYR A 292 -12.69 4.98 11.64
CA TYR A 292 -12.59 6.33 11.06
C TYR A 292 -13.22 6.38 9.66
N TYR A 293 -14.11 7.36 9.45
CA TYR A 293 -14.80 7.61 8.17
C TYR A 293 -15.68 6.45 7.67
N VAL A 294 -16.05 5.52 8.56
CA VAL A 294 -16.90 4.38 8.21
C VAL A 294 -18.36 4.75 8.49
N LYS A 295 -19.24 4.53 7.51
CA LYS A 295 -20.66 4.84 7.65
C LYS A 295 -21.34 3.88 8.65
N PRO A 296 -22.19 4.37 9.57
CA PRO A 296 -22.95 3.57 10.54
C PRO A 296 -24.16 2.86 9.89
N THR A 297 -23.93 2.06 8.85
CA THR A 297 -24.99 1.24 8.21
C THR A 297 -25.46 0.13 9.15
N ILE A 298 -26.63 -0.45 8.86
CA ILE A 298 -27.17 -1.59 9.63
C ILE A 298 -26.14 -2.74 9.67
N LEU A 299 -25.52 -3.07 8.53
CA LEU A 299 -24.52 -4.13 8.46
C LEU A 299 -23.24 -3.77 9.25
N ASN A 300 -22.79 -2.51 9.19
CA ASN A 300 -21.58 -2.08 9.92
C ASN A 300 -21.78 -1.99 11.43
N ARG A 301 -23.02 -1.83 11.90
CA ARG A 301 -23.34 -1.78 13.34
C ARG A 301 -23.85 -3.10 13.90
N TRP A 302 -24.48 -3.95 13.10
CA TRP A 302 -25.18 -5.15 13.57
C TRP A 302 -24.80 -6.43 12.84
N GLY A 303 -23.92 -6.35 11.85
CA GLY A 303 -23.41 -7.52 11.13
C GLY A 303 -22.40 -8.34 11.94
N PRO A 304 -21.96 -9.49 11.39
CA PRO A 304 -21.04 -10.39 12.09
C PRO A 304 -19.73 -9.74 12.54
N SER A 305 -19.15 -8.87 11.70
CA SER A 305 -17.94 -8.13 12.03
C SER A 305 -18.14 -7.14 13.18
N ALA A 306 -19.33 -6.53 13.29
CA ALA A 306 -19.67 -5.61 14.37
C ALA A 306 -19.81 -6.35 15.71
N TRP A 307 -20.43 -7.53 15.71
CA TRP A 307 -20.49 -8.40 16.88
C TRP A 307 -19.11 -8.85 17.33
N ALA A 308 -18.26 -9.29 16.40
CA ALA A 308 -16.87 -9.64 16.72
C ALA A 308 -16.08 -8.45 17.29
N ARG A 309 -16.28 -7.24 16.78
CA ARG A 309 -15.63 -6.03 17.34
C ARG A 309 -16.12 -5.74 18.77
N ARG A 310 -17.43 -5.86 19.03
CA ARG A 310 -17.99 -5.67 20.38
C ARG A 310 -17.42 -6.65 21.39
N THR A 311 -17.31 -7.94 21.05
CA THR A 311 -16.74 -8.95 21.97
C THR A 311 -15.28 -8.68 22.29
N LEU A 312 -14.56 -7.99 21.39
CA LEU A 312 -13.19 -7.55 21.59
C LEU A 312 -13.08 -6.16 22.25
N GLY A 313 -14.19 -5.53 22.64
CA GLY A 313 -14.20 -4.19 23.23
C GLY A 313 -13.80 -3.08 22.27
N LEU A 314 -13.90 -3.32 20.96
CA LEU A 314 -13.52 -2.37 19.92
C LEU A 314 -14.71 -1.49 19.51
N PRO A 315 -14.49 -0.20 19.22
CA PRO A 315 -15.57 0.69 18.77
C PRO A 315 -16.10 0.25 17.42
N ILE A 316 -17.41 0.39 17.25
CA ILE A 316 -18.10 0.23 15.97
C ILE A 316 -18.45 1.60 15.37
N PRO A 317 -18.70 1.69 14.06
CA PRO A 317 -19.05 2.95 13.42
C PRO A 317 -20.27 3.61 14.07
N GLY A 318 -20.12 4.90 14.42
CA GLY A 318 -21.13 5.69 15.12
C GLY A 318 -21.08 5.60 16.65
N ASP A 319 -20.20 4.78 17.23
CA ASP A 319 -19.89 4.88 18.66
C ASP A 319 -19.12 6.16 18.97
N GLN A 320 -19.28 6.69 20.19
CA GLN A 320 -18.60 7.91 20.66
C GLN A 320 -18.94 9.16 19.82
N GLY A 321 -20.15 9.19 19.24
CA GLY A 321 -20.63 10.32 18.43
C GLY A 321 -19.75 10.54 17.20
N ASP A 322 -19.22 11.76 17.08
CA ASP A 322 -18.45 12.20 15.92
C ASP A 322 -16.94 11.93 16.02
N ALA A 323 -16.48 11.27 17.10
CA ALA A 323 -15.05 11.02 17.34
C ALA A 323 -14.33 10.31 16.17
N PHE A 324 -15.05 9.46 15.44
CA PHE A 324 -14.54 8.71 14.29
C PHE A 324 -15.03 9.25 12.93
N TYR A 325 -15.62 10.44 12.89
CA TYR A 325 -16.12 11.08 11.64
C TYR A 325 -17.03 10.15 10.81
N PRO A 326 -18.12 9.60 11.38
CA PRO A 326 -19.00 8.65 10.69
C PRO A 326 -19.70 9.23 9.44
N SER A 327 -19.73 10.57 9.32
CA SER A 327 -20.21 11.31 8.15
C SER A 327 -19.24 11.32 6.96
N GLY A 328 -18.05 10.71 7.10
CA GLY A 328 -17.04 10.70 6.06
C GLY A 328 -16.21 11.99 5.99
N TYR A 329 -15.40 12.11 4.94
CA TYR A 329 -14.43 13.20 4.76
C TYR A 329 -14.56 13.86 3.40
N CYS A 330 -14.22 15.15 3.37
CA CYS A 330 -13.78 15.84 2.16
C CYS A 330 -12.25 15.78 2.08
N ILE A 331 -11.70 15.73 0.88
CA ILE A 331 -10.25 15.59 0.68
C ILE A 331 -9.51 16.83 1.18
N GLU A 332 -10.14 17.99 1.01
CA GLU A 332 -9.68 19.30 1.43
C GLU A 332 -9.57 19.43 2.97
N GLU A 333 -10.34 18.62 3.70
CA GLU A 333 -10.37 18.59 5.17
C GLU A 333 -9.29 17.66 5.76
N LEU A 334 -8.68 16.78 4.97
CA LEU A 334 -7.72 15.79 5.47
C LEU A 334 -6.40 16.43 5.93
N GLY A 335 -5.80 15.89 6.98
CA GLY A 335 -4.53 16.36 7.53
C GLY A 335 -4.71 17.47 8.57
N PRO A 336 -3.64 18.23 8.89
CA PRO A 336 -3.72 19.30 9.89
C PRO A 336 -4.71 20.39 9.48
N ARG A 337 -5.33 21.04 10.47
CA ARG A 337 -6.23 22.19 10.25
C ARG A 337 -5.41 23.35 9.68
N LEU A 338 -5.42 23.48 8.36
CA LEU A 338 -4.74 24.53 7.62
C LEU A 338 -5.78 25.51 7.07
N PRO A 339 -5.41 26.77 6.80
CA PRO A 339 -6.32 27.72 6.15
C PRO A 339 -6.76 27.17 4.78
N LEU A 340 -8.07 26.97 4.59
CA LEU A 340 -8.69 26.43 3.36
C LEU A 340 -8.21 27.13 2.08
N LYS A 341 -7.94 28.44 2.15
CA LYS A 341 -7.46 29.26 1.02
C LYS A 341 -6.12 28.80 0.43
N ALA A 342 -5.21 28.26 1.25
CA ALA A 342 -3.93 27.75 0.77
C ALA A 342 -4.10 26.45 -0.04
N GLY A 343 -5.02 25.58 0.40
CA GLY A 343 -5.35 24.34 -0.31
C GLY A 343 -6.02 24.59 -1.67
N MET A 344 -6.89 25.61 -1.76
CA MET A 344 -7.56 25.96 -3.02
C MET A 344 -6.59 26.49 -4.09
N LYS A 345 -5.64 27.35 -3.72
CA LYS A 345 -4.61 27.83 -4.66
C LYS A 345 -3.68 26.71 -5.13
N ALA A 346 -3.31 25.80 -4.24
CA ALA A 346 -2.54 24.62 -4.61
C ALA A 346 -3.31 23.73 -5.60
N MET A 347 -4.63 23.63 -5.44
CA MET A 347 -5.49 22.88 -6.34
C MET A 347 -5.59 23.48 -7.74
N GLU A 348 -5.79 24.79 -7.86
CA GLU A 348 -5.79 25.48 -9.16
C GLU A 348 -4.47 25.26 -9.90
N HIS A 349 -3.34 25.40 -9.20
CA HIS A 349 -2.03 25.14 -9.78
C HIS A 349 -1.89 23.68 -10.25
N SER A 350 -2.25 22.69 -9.42
CA SER A 350 -2.18 21.27 -9.78
C SER A 350 -3.09 20.89 -10.95
N VAL A 351 -4.27 21.51 -11.10
CA VAL A 351 -5.14 21.30 -12.27
C VAL A 351 -4.44 21.78 -13.55
N LEU A 352 -3.72 22.89 -13.49
CA LEU A 352 -3.06 23.51 -14.65
C LEU A 352 -1.78 22.77 -15.07
N THR A 353 -1.01 22.25 -14.11
CA THR A 353 0.32 21.69 -14.38
C THR A 353 0.34 20.18 -14.61
N ARG A 354 -0.74 19.45 -14.31
CA ARG A 354 -0.76 17.99 -14.35
C ARG A 354 -0.77 17.45 -15.78
N ARG A 355 0.13 16.50 -16.08
CA ARG A 355 0.09 15.72 -17.32
C ARG A 355 -1.08 14.73 -17.23
N ARG A 356 -2.03 14.80 -18.18
CA ARG A 356 -3.27 14.00 -18.21
C ARG A 356 -3.00 12.53 -18.58
N GLY A 357 -2.51 11.74 -17.63
CA GLY A 357 -2.39 10.27 -17.71
C GLY A 357 -1.49 9.69 -18.81
N ARG A 358 -0.84 10.52 -19.61
CA ARG A 358 0.11 10.12 -20.67
C ARG A 358 1.35 9.46 -20.10
N CYS A 359 2.11 8.78 -20.96
CA CYS A 359 3.38 8.20 -20.56
C CYS A 359 4.33 9.30 -20.02
N PRO A 360 4.99 9.07 -18.86
CA PRO A 360 5.94 10.03 -18.30
C PRO A 360 7.36 9.90 -18.93
N PHE A 361 7.55 9.01 -19.91
CA PHE A 361 8.84 8.74 -20.58
C PHE A 361 8.85 9.12 -22.07
N GLY A 362 7.71 9.53 -22.64
CA GLY A 362 7.55 9.90 -24.06
C GLY A 362 6.28 10.70 -24.30
#